data_AF-A0A1Y2DGN8-F1
#
_entry.id   AF-A0A1Y2DGN8-F1
#
_cell.length_a   1.000
_cell.length_b   1.000
_cell.length_c   1.000
_cell.angle_alpha   90.00
_cell.angle_beta   90.00
_cell.angle_gamma   90.00
#
_symmetry.space_group_name_H-M   'P 1'
#
loop_
_entity.id
_entity.type
_entity.pdbx_description
1 polymer ?
#
loop_
_entity_poly.entity_id
_entity_poly.type
_entity_poly.pdbx_seq_one_letter_code
_entity_poly.pdbx_strand_id
1 'polypeptide(L)'
;QTNHHFRTLCLHPFIHNLRLRRARLSLPPLLSSPSRPTLRDLIANRIFLTHTTQVSRRLARNLVAIRLSRRLPLRPSAETLVNRGVLPSECVEGSVAPGLVAKKRAVERERLKDGLRRWVGAVWRGEVNERSEGVKQREERAGVGRVWKLRRFWEHIGKADGKGVR
;
A
#
# COMPACT_ATOMS: atom_id res chain seq x y z
N GLN A 1 44.47 -13.34 -30.63
CA GLN A 1 45.01 -14.14 -31.75
C GLN A 1 44.51 -15.57 -31.61
N THR A 2 43.99 -16.18 -32.68
CA THR A 2 43.58 -17.60 -32.67
C THR A 2 44.78 -18.48 -32.99
N ASN A 3 45.10 -19.45 -32.14
CA ASN A 3 46.21 -20.35 -32.39
C ASN A 3 45.83 -21.36 -33.49
N HIS A 4 46.35 -21.14 -34.70
CA HIS A 4 46.05 -21.95 -35.88
C HIS A 4 46.55 -23.39 -35.73
N HIS A 5 47.64 -23.62 -35.00
CA HIS A 5 48.18 -24.95 -34.74
C HIS A 5 47.21 -25.80 -33.89
N PHE A 6 46.65 -25.23 -32.82
CA PHE A 6 45.62 -25.93 -32.03
C PHE A 6 44.34 -26.19 -32.82
N ARG A 7 43.98 -25.30 -33.75
CA ARG A 7 42.84 -25.51 -34.65
C ARG A 7 43.09 -26.71 -35.60
N THR A 8 44.29 -26.82 -36.18
CA THR A 8 44.69 -27.95 -37.02
C THR A 8 44.72 -29.26 -36.23
N LEU A 9 45.30 -29.27 -35.02
CA LEU A 9 45.28 -30.44 -34.13
C LEU A 9 43.86 -30.86 -33.72
N CYS A 10 42.97 -29.90 -33.48
CA CYS A 10 41.56 -30.19 -33.18
C CYS A 10 40.81 -30.85 -34.35
N LEU A 11 41.26 -30.62 -35.58
CA LEU A 11 40.73 -31.22 -36.80
C LEU A 11 41.49 -32.51 -37.21
N HIS A 12 42.52 -32.90 -36.46
CA HIS A 12 43.27 -34.12 -36.74
C HIS A 12 42.34 -35.34 -36.68
N PRO A 13 42.35 -36.25 -37.68
CA PRO A 13 41.36 -37.32 -37.81
C PRO A 13 41.24 -38.19 -36.56
N PHE A 14 42.36 -38.50 -35.90
CA PHE A 14 42.37 -39.31 -34.69
C PHE A 14 41.67 -38.62 -33.50
N ILE A 15 41.99 -37.36 -33.24
CA ILE A 15 41.39 -36.58 -32.15
C ILE A 15 39.90 -36.33 -32.44
N HIS A 16 39.58 -36.05 -33.71
CA HIS A 16 38.21 -35.90 -34.16
C HIS A 16 37.38 -37.17 -33.89
N ASN A 17 37.90 -38.35 -34.26
CA ASN A 17 37.22 -39.63 -34.03
C ASN A 17 37.00 -39.93 -32.54
N LEU A 18 37.98 -39.65 -31.68
CA LEU A 18 37.83 -39.81 -30.23
C LEU A 18 36.78 -38.86 -29.64
N ARG A 19 36.76 -37.60 -30.07
CA ARG A 19 35.75 -36.61 -29.65
C ARG A 19 34.36 -37.02 -30.11
N LEU A 20 34.23 -37.49 -31.36
CA LEU A 20 32.96 -37.97 -31.90
C LEU A 20 32.47 -39.20 -31.13
N ARG A 21 33.35 -40.17 -30.85
CA ARG A 21 33.02 -41.35 -30.02
C ARG A 21 32.57 -40.93 -28.62
N ARG A 22 33.29 -40.00 -27.98
CA ARG A 22 32.92 -39.50 -26.65
C ARG A 22 31.56 -38.79 -26.66
N ALA A 23 31.32 -37.93 -27.64
CA ALA A 23 30.04 -37.23 -27.80
C ALA A 23 28.89 -38.23 -28.03
N ARG A 24 29.10 -39.24 -28.89
CA ARG A 24 28.12 -40.33 -29.13
C ARG A 24 27.77 -41.09 -27.85
N LEU A 25 28.72 -41.28 -26.95
CA LEU A 25 28.48 -41.96 -25.66
C LEU A 25 27.84 -41.05 -24.62
N SER A 26 28.22 -39.77 -24.56
CA SER A 26 27.78 -38.85 -23.50
C SER A 26 26.45 -38.15 -23.78
N LEU A 27 26.12 -37.91 -25.05
CA LEU A 27 24.99 -37.07 -25.44
C LEU A 27 23.61 -37.76 -25.27
N PRO A 28 23.42 -39.05 -25.62
CA PRO A 28 22.14 -39.72 -25.45
C PRO A 28 21.55 -39.68 -24.01
N PRO A 29 22.31 -40.00 -22.94
CA PRO A 29 21.75 -39.95 -21.58
C PRO A 29 21.40 -38.52 -21.15
N LEU A 30 22.13 -37.50 -21.62
CA LEU A 30 21.82 -36.10 -21.32
C LEU A 30 20.55 -35.61 -22.04
N LEU A 31 20.30 -36.08 -23.26
CA LEU A 31 19.08 -35.74 -23.99
C LEU A 31 17.83 -36.45 -23.45
N SER A 32 18.01 -37.66 -22.90
CA SER A 32 16.95 -38.49 -22.33
C SER A 32 16.75 -38.31 -20.82
N SER A 33 17.57 -37.48 -20.17
CA SER A 33 17.52 -37.27 -18.72
C SER A 33 16.18 -36.66 -18.30
N PRO A 34 15.53 -37.14 -17.22
CA PRO A 34 14.30 -36.57 -16.69
C PRO A 34 14.50 -35.17 -16.09
N SER A 35 15.74 -34.77 -15.81
CA SER A 35 16.06 -33.40 -15.38
C SER A 35 16.00 -32.38 -16.52
N ARG A 36 15.90 -32.83 -17.78
CA ARG A 36 15.80 -31.95 -18.93
C ARG A 36 14.38 -31.38 -19.02
N PRO A 37 14.21 -30.05 -19.01
CA PRO A 37 12.88 -29.43 -19.12
C PRO A 37 12.26 -29.77 -20.47
N THR A 38 10.95 -30.00 -20.48
CA THR A 38 10.22 -30.25 -21.72
C THR A 38 10.09 -28.97 -22.54
N LEU A 39 9.77 -29.10 -23.83
CA LEU A 39 9.50 -27.92 -24.68
C LEU A 39 8.36 -27.06 -24.11
N ARG A 40 7.34 -27.71 -23.53
CA ARG A 40 6.22 -27.01 -22.87
C ARG A 40 6.71 -26.18 -21.69
N ASP A 41 7.61 -26.73 -20.87
CA ASP A 41 8.19 -26.01 -19.73
C ASP A 41 9.05 -24.82 -20.19
N LEU A 42 9.81 -24.99 -21.27
CA LEU A 42 10.60 -23.91 -21.87
C LEU A 42 9.71 -22.78 -22.43
N ILE A 43 8.57 -23.12 -23.03
CA ILE A 43 7.58 -22.14 -23.50
C ILE A 43 6.92 -21.44 -22.30
N ALA A 44 6.51 -22.18 -21.27
CA ALA A 44 5.89 -21.64 -20.06
C ALA A 44 6.83 -20.66 -19.34
N ASN A 45 8.12 -21.00 -19.24
CA ASN A 45 9.16 -20.16 -18.66
C ASN A 45 9.67 -19.05 -19.61
N ARG A 46 9.05 -18.88 -20.78
CA ARG A 46 9.40 -17.87 -21.78
C ARG A 46 10.86 -17.94 -22.28
N ILE A 47 11.48 -19.12 -22.18
CA ILE A 47 12.82 -19.39 -22.68
C ILE A 47 12.76 -19.71 -24.17
N PHE A 48 11.83 -20.60 -24.57
CA PHE A 48 11.57 -20.89 -25.97
C PHE A 48 10.44 -20.00 -26.48
N LEU A 49 10.69 -19.28 -27.58
CA LEU A 49 9.72 -18.39 -28.20
C LEU A 49 9.31 -18.97 -29.55
N THR A 50 8.02 -19.26 -29.70
CA THR A 50 7.45 -19.57 -31.00
C THR A 50 7.35 -18.30 -31.84
N HIS A 51 7.27 -18.44 -33.16
CA HIS A 51 7.03 -17.32 -34.07
C HIS A 51 5.81 -16.47 -33.66
N THR A 52 4.72 -17.12 -33.25
CA THR A 52 3.51 -16.44 -32.77
C THR A 52 3.76 -15.62 -31.50
N THR A 53 4.53 -16.15 -30.54
CA THR A 53 4.91 -15.38 -29.32
C THR A 53 5.82 -14.21 -29.64
N GLN A 54 6.70 -14.33 -30.63
CA GLN A 54 7.57 -13.23 -31.05
C GLN A 54 6.75 -12.10 -31.70
N VAL A 55 5.84 -12.44 -32.60
CA VAL A 55 4.92 -11.48 -33.24
C VAL A 55 4.00 -10.82 -32.21
N SER A 56 3.40 -11.61 -31.30
CA SER A 56 2.51 -11.06 -30.28
C SER A 56 3.23 -10.11 -29.32
N ARG A 57 4.49 -10.39 -28.95
CA ARG A 57 5.32 -9.47 -28.16
C ARG A 57 5.61 -8.16 -28.89
N ARG A 58 5.90 -8.23 -30.19
CA ARG A 58 6.12 -7.03 -31.01
C ARG A 58 4.86 -6.17 -31.07
N LEU A 59 3.72 -6.79 -31.35
CA LEU A 59 2.42 -6.12 -31.34
C LEU A 59 2.11 -5.50 -29.97
N ALA A 60 2.28 -6.25 -28.88
CA ALA A 60 2.02 -5.77 -27.53
C ALA A 60 2.88 -4.54 -27.18
N ARG A 61 4.18 -4.56 -27.55
CA ARG A 61 5.06 -3.39 -27.37
C ARG A 61 4.58 -2.18 -28.17
N ASN A 62 4.19 -2.38 -29.43
CA ASN A 62 3.67 -1.29 -30.26
C ASN A 62 2.38 -0.71 -29.67
N LEU A 63 1.47 -1.56 -29.18
CA LEU A 63 0.24 -1.11 -28.54
C LEU A 63 0.52 -0.32 -27.24
N VAL A 64 1.48 -0.77 -26.43
CA VAL A 64 1.92 -0.01 -25.24
C VAL A 64 2.55 1.33 -25.64
N ALA A 65 3.40 1.34 -26.67
CA ALA A 65 4.01 2.57 -27.19
C ALA A 65 2.96 3.57 -27.67
N ILE A 66 1.95 3.12 -28.42
CA ILE A 66 0.82 3.96 -28.86
C ILE A 66 0.02 4.49 -27.67
N ARG A 67 -0.22 3.65 -26.65
CA ARG A 67 -0.91 4.10 -25.43
C ARG A 67 -0.11 5.18 -24.70
N LEU A 68 1.20 4.99 -24.55
CA LEU A 68 2.06 5.96 -23.88
C LEU A 68 2.18 7.26 -24.67
N SER A 69 2.35 7.20 -26.00
CA SER A 69 2.43 8.40 -26.84
C SER A 69 1.16 9.27 -26.75
N ARG A 70 -0.01 8.65 -26.56
CA ARG A 70 -1.27 9.37 -26.34
C ARG A 70 -1.43 9.90 -24.90
N ARG A 71 -0.93 9.18 -23.89
CA ARG A 71 -1.16 9.52 -22.47
C ARG A 71 -0.12 10.47 -21.88
N LEU A 72 1.13 10.41 -22.32
CA LEU A 72 2.20 11.25 -21.79
C LEU A 72 1.97 12.76 -22.04
N PRO A 73 1.48 13.22 -23.20
CA PRO A 73 1.16 14.64 -23.39
C PRO A 73 0.01 15.13 -22.50
N LEU A 74 -0.91 14.23 -22.15
CA LEU A 74 -2.05 14.52 -21.25
C LEU A 74 -1.66 14.40 -19.77
N ARG A 75 -0.36 14.25 -19.44
CA ARG A 75 0.10 14.09 -18.08
C ARG A 75 -0.15 15.38 -17.29
N PRO A 76 -0.90 15.34 -16.18
CA PRO A 76 -1.11 16.52 -15.34
C PRO A 76 0.20 16.99 -14.69
N SER A 77 0.32 18.30 -14.45
CA SER A 77 1.45 18.88 -13.72
C SER A 77 1.45 18.42 -12.25
N ALA A 78 2.62 18.48 -11.62
CA ALA A 78 2.75 18.13 -10.20
C ALA A 78 1.88 19.03 -9.31
N GLU A 79 1.82 20.33 -9.61
CA GLU A 79 0.95 21.30 -8.92
C GLU A 79 -0.53 20.93 -9.05
N THR A 80 -0.97 20.49 -10.23
CA THR A 80 -2.35 20.02 -10.43
C THR A 80 -2.67 18.81 -9.54
N LEU A 81 -1.69 17.92 -9.31
CA LEU A 81 -1.86 16.77 -8.42
C LEU A 81 -1.91 17.17 -6.94
N VAL A 82 -1.17 18.21 -6.54
CA VAL A 82 -1.23 18.79 -5.19
C VAL A 82 -2.60 19.43 -4.96
N ASN A 83 -3.08 20.23 -5.92
CA ASN A 83 -4.39 20.90 -5.84
C ASN A 83 -5.55 19.89 -5.75
N ARG A 84 -5.39 18.71 -6.36
CA ARG A 84 -6.36 17.59 -6.27
C ARG A 84 -6.20 16.73 -5.01
N GLY A 85 -5.23 17.03 -4.14
CA GLY A 85 -4.95 16.26 -2.92
C GLY A 85 -4.35 14.87 -3.16
N VAL A 86 -3.88 14.57 -4.39
CA VAL A 86 -3.27 13.27 -4.74
C VAL A 86 -1.82 13.23 -4.28
N LEU A 87 -1.07 14.30 -4.54
CA LEU A 87 0.34 14.41 -4.16
C LEU A 87 0.49 15.39 -2.97
N PRO A 88 1.29 15.04 -1.96
CA PRO A 88 1.74 15.98 -0.94
C PRO A 88 2.49 17.18 -1.54
N SER A 89 2.25 18.40 -1.06
CA SER A 89 2.99 19.60 -1.52
C SER A 89 4.50 19.47 -1.24
N GLU A 90 4.83 18.83 -0.12
CA GLU A 90 6.20 18.58 0.33
C GLU A 90 7.02 17.73 -0.66
N CYS A 91 6.34 16.92 -1.49
CA CYS A 91 6.98 16.13 -2.55
C CYS A 91 7.38 16.96 -3.77
N VAL A 92 6.67 18.06 -4.04
CA VAL A 92 6.95 18.94 -5.20
C VAL A 92 8.04 19.94 -4.84
N GLU A 93 8.00 20.45 -3.61
CA GLU A 93 8.97 21.42 -3.08
C GLU A 93 10.35 20.78 -2.80
N GLY A 94 10.45 19.44 -2.78
CA GLY A 94 11.69 18.72 -2.47
C GLY A 94 12.13 18.83 -1.01
N SER A 95 11.29 19.39 -0.14
CA SER A 95 11.58 19.57 1.30
C SER A 95 11.76 18.24 2.03
N VAL A 96 11.08 17.18 1.60
CA VAL A 96 11.08 15.87 2.25
C VAL A 96 11.26 14.77 1.23
N ALA A 97 12.17 13.83 1.50
CA ALA A 97 12.36 12.65 0.65
C ALA A 97 11.05 11.85 0.53
N PRO A 98 10.63 11.38 -0.67
CA PRO A 98 9.34 10.71 -0.87
C PRO A 98 9.08 9.53 0.07
N GLY A 99 10.12 8.78 0.44
CA GLY A 99 10.02 7.65 1.37
C GLY A 99 9.71 8.03 2.82
N LEU A 100 9.86 9.30 3.21
CA LEU A 100 9.63 9.79 4.57
C LEU A 100 8.32 10.58 4.73
N VAL A 101 7.68 10.99 3.64
CA VAL A 101 6.50 11.86 3.66
C VAL A 101 5.36 11.25 4.47
N ALA A 102 5.13 9.94 4.34
CA ALA A 102 4.10 9.23 5.10
C ALA A 102 4.37 9.27 6.61
N LYS A 103 5.64 9.12 7.04
CA LYS A 103 6.02 9.19 8.45
C LYS A 103 5.87 10.61 9.00
N LYS A 104 6.36 11.61 8.27
CA LYS A 104 6.19 13.03 8.64
C LYS A 104 4.72 13.36 8.88
N ARG A 105 3.85 13.05 7.90
CA ARG A 105 2.41 13.32 8.01
C ARG A 105 1.72 12.50 9.10
N ALA A 106 2.18 11.29 9.40
CA ALA A 106 1.68 10.53 10.54
C ALA A 106 2.00 11.26 11.86
N VAL A 107 3.24 11.70 12.02
CA VAL A 107 3.68 12.48 13.19
C VAL A 107 2.90 13.79 13.31
N GLU A 108 2.71 14.53 12.22
CA GLU A 108 1.93 15.77 12.21
C GLU A 108 0.46 15.55 12.59
N ARG A 109 -0.16 14.48 12.08
CA ARG A 109 -1.52 14.10 12.49
C ARG A 109 -1.63 13.78 13.97
N GLU A 110 -0.67 13.05 14.54
CA GLU A 110 -0.67 12.77 15.98
C GLU A 110 -0.47 14.05 16.80
N ARG A 111 0.43 14.94 16.38
CA ARG A 111 0.60 16.26 17.02
C ARG A 111 -0.69 17.09 17.00
N LEU A 112 -1.41 17.09 15.88
CA LEU A 112 -2.71 17.77 15.76
C LEU A 112 -3.76 17.13 16.68
N LYS A 113 -3.83 15.81 16.74
CA LYS A 113 -4.73 15.10 17.67
C LYS A 113 -4.43 15.45 19.12
N ASP A 114 -3.16 15.43 19.52
CA ASP A 114 -2.75 15.76 20.89
C ASP A 114 -3.06 17.22 21.24
N GLY A 115 -2.82 18.14 20.30
CA GLY A 115 -3.20 19.55 20.44
C GLY A 115 -4.71 19.73 20.62
N LEU A 116 -5.52 19.08 19.78
CA LEU A 116 -6.99 19.12 19.89
C LEU A 116 -7.48 18.52 21.22
N ARG A 117 -6.92 17.39 21.66
CA ARG A 117 -7.27 16.79 22.96
C ARG A 117 -7.02 17.75 24.13
N ARG A 118 -5.89 18.45 24.11
CA ARG A 118 -5.55 19.46 25.12
C ARG A 118 -6.52 20.65 25.08
N TRP A 119 -6.78 21.20 23.89
CA TRP A 119 -7.68 22.34 23.74
C TRP A 119 -9.12 22.01 24.16
N VAL A 120 -9.64 20.87 23.71
CA VAL A 120 -10.97 20.38 24.12
C VAL A 120 -11.04 20.20 25.65
N GLY A 121 -9.95 19.74 26.26
CA GLY A 121 -9.89 19.54 27.70
C GLY A 121 -9.82 20.80 28.53
N ALA A 122 -9.02 21.78 28.10
CA ALA A 122 -8.78 23.01 28.85
C ALA A 122 -9.85 24.06 28.59
N VAL A 123 -10.14 24.33 27.31
CA VAL A 123 -10.98 25.47 26.91
C VAL A 123 -12.43 25.02 26.78
N TRP A 124 -12.69 24.01 25.95
CA TRP A 124 -14.07 23.64 25.63
C TRP A 124 -14.80 23.00 26.80
N ARG A 125 -14.16 22.05 27.52
CA ARG A 125 -14.76 21.49 28.74
C ARG A 125 -14.93 22.53 29.84
N GLY A 126 -14.00 23.49 29.97
CA GLY A 126 -14.13 24.61 30.90
C GLY A 126 -15.34 25.49 30.59
N GLU A 127 -15.44 25.99 29.36
CA GLU A 127 -16.57 26.82 28.89
C GLU A 127 -17.90 26.09 28.99
N VAL A 128 -17.95 24.81 28.63
CA VAL A 128 -19.18 24.00 28.75
C VAL A 128 -19.56 23.84 30.22
N ASN A 129 -18.59 23.61 31.11
CA ASN A 129 -18.85 23.44 32.53
C ASN A 129 -19.33 24.76 33.15
N GLU A 130 -18.69 25.89 32.84
CA GLU A 130 -19.12 27.23 33.27
C GLU A 130 -20.52 27.58 32.76
N ARG A 131 -20.81 27.28 31.48
CA ARG A 131 -22.14 27.49 30.91
C ARG A 131 -23.18 26.57 31.58
N SER A 132 -22.82 25.33 31.90
CA SER A 132 -23.71 24.40 32.60
C SER A 132 -23.98 24.81 34.04
N GLU A 133 -22.96 25.29 34.77
CA GLU A 133 -23.11 25.82 36.13
C GLU A 133 -23.89 27.13 36.14
N GLY A 134 -23.75 27.98 35.11
CA GLY A 134 -24.57 29.18 34.92
C GLY A 134 -26.04 28.87 34.65
N VAL A 135 -26.34 27.82 33.87
CA VAL A 135 -27.71 27.31 33.68
C VAL A 135 -28.28 26.78 34.98
N LYS A 136 -27.51 25.97 35.71
CA LYS A 136 -27.89 25.40 37.01
C LYS A 136 -28.18 26.48 38.06
N GLN A 137 -27.34 27.52 38.15
CA GLN A 137 -27.62 28.67 39.03
C GLN A 137 -28.88 29.43 38.63
N ARG A 138 -29.18 29.57 37.34
CA ARG A 138 -30.44 30.19 36.87
C ARG A 138 -31.65 29.33 37.21
N GLU A 139 -31.57 28.02 37.03
CA GLU A 139 -32.62 27.06 37.40
C GLU A 139 -32.87 27.03 38.91
N GLU A 140 -31.82 27.14 39.72
CA GLU A 140 -31.91 27.24 41.18
C GLU A 140 -32.56 28.55 41.63
N ARG A 141 -32.17 29.70 41.04
CA ARG A 141 -32.81 31.01 41.30
C ARG A 141 -34.26 31.05 40.86
N ALA A 142 -34.59 30.44 39.72
CA ALA A 142 -35.96 30.27 39.24
C ALA A 142 -36.76 29.23 40.04
N GLY A 143 -36.13 28.54 41.01
CA GLY A 143 -36.79 27.59 41.91
C GLY A 143 -37.13 26.22 41.29
N VAL A 144 -36.72 25.99 40.04
CA VAL A 144 -36.99 24.74 39.29
C VAL A 144 -36.36 23.53 40.01
N GLY A 145 -35.16 23.69 40.56
CA GLY A 145 -34.49 22.65 41.35
C GLY A 145 -35.16 22.33 42.69
N ARG A 146 -35.93 23.25 43.29
CA ARG A 146 -36.70 23.00 44.53
C ARG A 146 -37.96 22.21 44.26
N VAL A 147 -38.67 22.53 43.17
CA VAL A 147 -39.85 21.77 42.70
C VAL A 147 -39.44 20.36 42.26
N TRP A 148 -38.31 20.22 41.56
CA TRP A 148 -37.81 18.91 41.16
C TRP A 148 -37.34 18.06 42.36
N LYS A 149 -36.66 18.66 43.36
CA LYS A 149 -36.33 17.98 44.63
C LYS A 149 -37.58 17.58 45.42
N LEU A 150 -38.60 18.43 45.50
CA LEU A 150 -39.89 18.12 46.12
C LEU A 150 -40.59 16.97 45.37
N ARG A 151 -40.65 17.02 44.04
CA ARG A 151 -41.22 15.96 43.21
C ARG A 151 -40.50 14.63 43.42
N ARG A 152 -39.15 14.62 43.40
CA ARG A 152 -38.35 13.42 43.69
C ARG A 152 -38.52 12.92 45.12
N PHE A 153 -38.62 13.82 46.10
CA PHE A 153 -38.87 13.47 47.50
C PHE A 153 -40.22 12.78 47.67
N TRP A 154 -41.29 13.33 47.10
CA TRP A 154 -42.63 12.73 47.12
C TRP A 154 -42.69 11.42 46.31
N GLU A 155 -41.97 11.30 45.18
CA GLU A 155 -41.82 10.02 44.46
C GLU A 155 -41.08 8.95 45.29
N HIS A 156 -40.14 9.35 46.15
CA HIS A 156 -39.42 8.43 47.03
C HIS A 156 -40.24 7.99 48.24
N ILE A 157 -41.00 8.91 48.86
CA ILE A 157 -41.96 8.63 49.94
C ILE A 157 -43.05 7.69 49.43
N GLY A 158 -43.65 7.98 48.27
CA GLY A 158 -44.69 7.13 47.68
C GLY A 158 -44.20 5.72 47.30
N LYS A 159 -42.91 5.54 47.02
CA LYS A 159 -42.29 4.22 46.85
C LYS A 159 -41.94 3.50 48.15
N ALA A 160 -41.71 4.23 49.24
CA ALA A 160 -41.50 3.66 50.57
C ALA A 160 -42.82 3.17 51.19
N ASP A 161 -43.91 3.90 50.97
CA ASP A 161 -45.25 3.53 51.44
C ASP A 161 -45.84 2.34 50.66
N GLY A 162 -45.40 2.11 49.42
CA GLY A 162 -45.80 0.95 48.60
C GLY A 162 -45.10 -0.37 48.92
N LYS A 163 -44.17 -0.40 49.90
CA LYS A 163 -43.44 -1.62 50.33
C LYS A 163 -43.75 -2.03 51.77
N GLY A 164 -44.93 -1.65 52.27
CA GLY A 164 -45.31 -1.86 53.67
C GLY A 164 -46.74 -2.34 53.89
N VAL A 165 -47.31 -3.20 53.04
CA VAL A 165 -48.50 -4.01 53.41
C VAL A 165 -48.37 -5.40 52.76
N ARG A 166 -48.05 -6.39 53.60
CA ARG A 166 -48.61 -7.73 53.52
C ARG A 166 -50.00 -7.69 54.15
#